data_AF-A0A2D7TY79-F1
#
_entry.id   AF-A0A2D7TY79-F1
#
_cell.length_a   1.000
_cell.length_b   1.000
_cell.length_c   1.000
_cell.angle_alpha   90.00
_cell.angle_beta   90.00
_cell.angle_gamma   90.00
#
_symmetry.space_group_name_H-M   'P 1'
#
loop_
_entity.id
_entity.type
_entity.pdbx_description
1 polymer ?
#
loop_
_entity_poly.entity_id
_entity_poly.type
_entity_poly.pdbx_seq_one_letter_code
_entity_poly.pdbx_strand_id
1 'polypeptide(L)' 'ANIPIWIVETLREAPHSAHAHFDLTFSWINKVKPNRSYLTHLGLESDYEALMSICPANVEPSFDGLVLQVD' A
#
# COMPACT_ATOMS: atom_id res chain seq x y z
N ALA A 1 1.15 -2.95 15.70
CA ALA A 1 2.51 -3.50 15.93
C ALA A 1 3.47 -2.32 16.15
N ASN A 2 4.67 -2.50 16.71
CA ASN A 2 5.64 -1.39 16.75
C ASN A 2 6.37 -1.27 15.39
N ILE A 3 5.65 -0.80 14.37
CA ILE A 3 6.15 -0.67 13.00
C ILE A 3 5.96 0.78 12.56
N PRO A 4 7.04 1.59 12.51
CA PRO A 4 6.96 2.98 12.07
C PRO A 4 6.50 3.11 10.62
N ILE A 5 7.13 2.35 9.73
CA ILE A 5 6.84 2.35 8.30
C ILE A 5 6.73 0.91 7.81
N TRP A 6 5.68 0.61 7.04
CA TRP A 6 5.53 -0.67 6.37
C TRP A 6 5.34 -0.49 4.86
N ILE A 7 6.34 -0.90 4.08
CA ILE A 7 6.21 -1.00 2.63
C ILE A 7 5.64 -2.38 2.30
N VAL A 8 4.53 -2.43 1.58
CA VAL A 8 3.76 -3.67 1.33
C VAL A 8 3.28 -3.74 -0.11
N GLU A 9 3.28 -4.94 -0.69
CA GLU A 9 2.81 -5.13 -2.06
C GLU A 9 1.29 -4.91 -2.20
N THR A 10 0.91 -4.39 -3.36
CA THR A 10 -0.46 -4.45 -3.85
C THR A 10 -0.42 -4.31 -5.37
N LEU A 11 -1.02 -5.25 -6.08
CA LEU A 11 -0.90 -5.27 -7.55
C LEU A 11 -1.94 -4.36 -8.19
N ARG A 12 -3.22 -4.62 -7.91
CA ARG A 12 -4.37 -4.00 -8.57
C ARG A 12 -5.64 -4.23 -7.75
N GLU A 13 -6.75 -3.65 -8.18
CA GLU A 13 -8.06 -3.82 -7.52
C GLU A 13 -8.58 -5.27 -7.60
N ALA A 14 -8.47 -5.89 -8.79
CA ALA A 14 -8.96 -7.25 -9.00
C ALA A 14 -8.06 -8.32 -8.34
N PRO A 15 -8.63 -9.37 -7.73
CA PRO A 15 -7.86 -10.48 -7.16
C PRO A 15 -6.84 -11.09 -8.14
N HIS A 16 -5.73 -11.57 -7.58
CA HIS A 16 -4.68 -12.26 -8.31
C HIS A 16 -4.19 -13.47 -7.50
N SER A 17 -3.75 -14.53 -8.19
CA SER A 17 -3.36 -15.80 -7.54
C SER A 17 -2.05 -15.69 -6.76
N ALA A 18 -1.15 -14.82 -7.20
CA ALA A 18 0.20 -14.70 -6.65
C ALA A 18 0.47 -13.39 -5.89
N HIS A 19 -0.42 -12.40 -6.03
CA HIS A 19 -0.20 -11.04 -5.50
C HIS A 19 -1.46 -10.54 -4.81
N ALA A 20 -1.27 -9.76 -3.75
CA ALA A 20 -2.39 -9.12 -3.06
C ALA A 20 -3.07 -8.06 -3.95
N HIS A 21 -4.39 -7.99 -3.83
CA HIS A 21 -5.20 -6.89 -4.37
C HIS A 21 -5.45 -5.84 -3.29
N PHE A 22 -5.96 -4.67 -3.68
CA PHE A 22 -6.09 -3.51 -2.78
C PHE A 22 -6.80 -3.84 -1.46
N ASP A 23 -8.00 -4.42 -1.52
CA ASP A 23 -8.78 -4.75 -0.32
C ASP A 23 -8.06 -5.73 0.61
N LEU A 24 -7.38 -6.73 0.05
CA LEU A 24 -6.60 -7.68 0.83
C LEU A 24 -5.43 -6.98 1.54
N THR A 25 -4.67 -6.15 0.82
CA THR A 25 -3.57 -5.37 1.41
C THR A 25 -4.10 -4.42 2.50
N PHE A 26 -5.21 -3.70 2.25
CA PHE A 26 -5.82 -2.81 3.24
C PHE A 26 -6.31 -3.56 4.48
N SER A 27 -6.87 -4.77 4.31
CA SER A 27 -7.26 -5.62 5.44
C SER A 27 -6.06 -6.01 6.32
N TRP A 28 -4.90 -6.28 5.71
CA TRP A 28 -3.67 -6.58 6.44
C TRP A 28 -3.14 -5.35 7.17
N ILE A 29 -3.14 -4.18 6.54
CA ILE A 29 -2.75 -2.92 7.17
C ILE A 29 -3.64 -2.62 8.38
N ASN A 30 -4.96 -2.78 8.25
CA ASN A 30 -5.90 -2.60 9.36
C ASN A 30 -5.66 -3.58 10.52
N LYS A 31 -5.22 -4.81 10.23
CA LYS A 31 -4.88 -5.82 11.24
C LYS A 31 -3.54 -5.52 11.93
N VAL A 32 -2.51 -5.16 11.17
CA VAL A 32 -1.15 -4.94 11.67
C VAL A 32 -1.02 -3.60 12.39
N LYS A 33 -1.74 -2.58 11.92
CA LYS A 33 -1.74 -1.19 12.41
C LYS A 33 -0.33 -0.60 12.50
N PRO A 34 0.38 -0.42 11.38
CA PRO A 34 1.62 0.37 11.34
C PRO A 34 1.30 1.87 11.43
N ASN A 35 2.31 2.70 11.75
CA ASN A 35 2.10 4.16 11.80
C ASN A 35 1.88 4.74 10.38
N ARG A 36 2.67 4.29 9.39
CA ARG A 36 2.48 4.60 7.97
C ARG A 36 2.69 3.36 7.10
N SER A 37 1.97 3.29 6.00
CA SER A 37 2.09 2.24 5.00
C SER A 37 2.28 2.81 3.61
N TYR A 38 3.16 2.19 2.84
CA TYR A 38 3.41 2.57 1.45
C TYR A 38 3.21 1.36 0.53
N LEU A 39 2.38 1.53 -0.49
CA LEU A 39 2.01 0.45 -1.42
C LEU A 39 3.02 0.35 -2.56
N THR A 40 3.51 -0.84 -2.87
CA THR A 40 4.48 -1.08 -3.96
C THR A 40 4.05 -2.25 -4.85
N HIS A 41 4.83 -2.54 -5.91
CA HIS A 41 4.52 -3.58 -6.91
C HIS A 41 3.18 -3.33 -7.61
N LEU A 42 2.90 -2.05 -7.89
CA LEU A 42 1.68 -1.59 -8.54
C LEU A 42 1.67 -2.04 -10.01
N GLY A 43 0.56 -2.62 -10.43
CA GLY A 43 0.31 -2.99 -11.81
C GLY A 43 0.07 -1.78 -12.70
N LEU A 44 0.13 -1.98 -14.01
CA LEU A 44 0.01 -0.92 -15.02
C LEU A 44 -1.31 -0.13 -14.95
N GLU A 45 -2.36 -0.73 -14.40
CA GLU A 45 -3.70 -0.14 -14.29
C GLU A 45 -3.85 0.73 -13.02
N SER A 46 -2.88 0.66 -12.10
CA SER A 46 -2.93 1.36 -10.80
C SER A 46 -2.45 2.80 -10.96
N ASP A 47 -3.34 3.69 -11.39
CA ASP A 47 -3.09 5.14 -11.37
C ASP A 47 -2.90 5.65 -9.93
N TYR A 48 -1.94 6.56 -9.75
CA TYR A 48 -1.54 7.04 -8.42
C TYR A 48 -2.68 7.77 -7.72
N GLU A 49 -3.30 8.74 -8.37
CA GLU A 49 -4.35 9.60 -7.79
C GLU A 49 -5.62 8.79 -7.54
N ALA A 50 -5.97 7.90 -8.48
CA ALA A 50 -7.10 7.00 -8.32
C ALA A 50 -6.92 6.09 -7.09
N LEU A 51 -5.77 5.44 -6.95
CA LEU A 51 -5.49 4.59 -5.81
C LEU A 51 -5.42 5.39 -4.49
N MET A 52 -4.76 6.55 -4.50
CA MET A 52 -4.67 7.41 -3.33
C MET A 52 -6.05 7.84 -2.82
N SER A 53 -7.01 8.07 -3.72
CA SER A 53 -8.39 8.47 -3.36
C SER A 53 -9.16 7.41 -2.56
N ILE A 54 -8.76 6.13 -2.68
CA ILE A 54 -9.37 5.00 -1.97
C ILE A 54 -8.50 4.49 -0.81
N CYS A 55 -7.28 5.00 -0.66
CA CYS A 55 -6.38 4.57 0.41
C CYS A 55 -6.91 4.98 1.80
N PRO A 56 -6.74 4.13 2.83
CA PRO A 56 -6.94 4.54 4.21
C PRO A 56 -6.00 5.68 4.62
N ALA A 57 -6.35 6.42 5.68
CA ALA A 57 -5.66 7.66 6.08
C ALA A 57 -4.15 7.54 6.37
N ASN A 58 -3.64 6.34 6.65
CA ASN A 58 -2.22 6.07 6.91
C ASN A 58 -1.52 5.30 5.78
N VAL A 59 -2.13 5.24 4.60
CA VAL A 59 -1.66 4.47 3.45
C VAL A 59 -1.47 5.40 2.25
N GLU A 60 -0.35 5.28 1.56
CA GLU A 60 -0.04 6.06 0.36
C GLU A 60 0.54 5.14 -0.73
N PRO A 61 0.20 5.31 -2.02
CA PRO A 61 0.92 4.62 -3.09
C PRO A 61 2.38 5.09 -3.14
N SER A 62 3.30 4.18 -3.44
CA SER A 62 4.69 4.55 -3.69
C SER A 62 4.88 4.99 -5.14
N PHE A 63 5.97 5.72 -5.37
CA PHE A 63 6.43 6.09 -6.68
C PHE A 63 7.96 5.99 -6.73
N ASP A 64 8.51 5.89 -7.94
CA ASP A 64 9.95 5.80 -8.14
C ASP A 64 10.65 7.06 -7.59
N GLY A 65 11.63 6.84 -6.72
CA GLY A 65 12.36 7.92 -6.06
C GLY A 65 11.73 8.44 -4.76
N LEU A 66 10.64 7.83 -4.28
CA LEU A 66 10.11 8.11 -2.94
C LEU A 66 11.18 7.85 -1.86
N VAL A 67 11.49 8.88 -1.07
CA VAL A 67 12.42 8.81 0.08
C VAL A 67 11.61 8.85 1.37
N LEU A 68 11.81 7.84 2.21
CA LEU A 68 11.16 7.72 3.51
C LEU A 68 12.20 7.89 4.62
N GLN A 69 11.89 8.74 5.59
CA GLN A 69 12.69 8.88 6.80
C GLN A 69 12.11 8.00 7.90
N VAL A 70 12.98 7.25 8.57
CA VAL A 70 12.63 6.42 9.72
C VAL A 70 13.47 6.91 10.89
N ASP A 71 12.82 7.24 12.00
CA ASP A 71 13.48 7.55 13.27
C ASP A 71 13.98 6.29 13.99
#